data_AF-T0KB71-F1
#
_entry.id   AF-T0KB71-F1
#
_cell.length_a   1.000
_cell.length_b   1.000
_cell.length_c   1.000
_cell.angle_alpha   90.00
_cell.angle_beta   90.00
_cell.angle_gamma   90.00
#
_symmetry.space_group_name_H-M   'P 1'
#
loop_
_entity.id
_entity.type
_entity.pdbx_description
1 polymer ?
#
loop_
_entity_poly.entity_id
_entity_poly.type
_entity_poly.pdbx_seq_one_letter_code
_entity_poly.pdbx_strand_id
1 'polypeptide(L)'
;MASNGGLNDGGAGKDVVRCDEIERSSAEKSEPNRQFSPEEIQGRFDLLRDLSNAEMEQLNKSVVKKIDWRMMPTITLMFLMRQVE
;
A
#
# COMPACT_ATOMS: atom_id res chain seq x y z
N MET A 1 25.92 19.57 45.78
CA MET A 1 24.84 19.02 46.64
C MET A 1 23.53 19.14 45.87
N ALA A 2 22.78 18.03 45.77
CA ALA A 2 21.40 17.83 45.25
C ALA A 2 21.17 18.24 43.77
N SER A 3 20.87 17.37 42.79
CA SER A 3 19.98 16.19 42.71
C SER A 3 18.50 16.47 43.02
N ASN A 4 17.69 16.50 41.96
CA ASN A 4 16.29 16.02 41.80
C ASN A 4 15.67 16.79 40.61
N GLY A 5 15.04 16.19 39.59
CA GLY A 5 14.56 14.82 39.42
C GLY A 5 13.14 14.86 38.84
N GLY A 6 12.92 14.17 37.70
CA GLY A 6 11.61 13.76 37.17
C GLY A 6 10.81 14.88 36.47
N LEU A 7 10.07 14.67 35.38
CA LEU A 7 9.22 13.55 34.95
C LEU A 7 8.91 13.78 33.44
N ASN A 8 9.40 12.92 32.54
CA ASN A 8 8.62 11.97 31.73
C ASN A 8 7.27 12.45 31.14
N ASP A 9 7.18 12.46 29.81
CA ASP A 9 6.13 11.86 28.98
C ASP A 9 6.58 12.09 27.52
N GLY A 10 6.79 11.07 26.67
CA GLY A 10 5.87 9.98 26.43
C GLY A 10 5.07 10.35 25.18
N GLY A 11 5.48 9.82 24.02
CA GLY A 11 4.67 9.90 22.81
C GLY A 11 5.43 10.22 21.53
N ALA A 12 6.23 9.25 21.07
CA ALA A 12 6.53 9.14 19.65
C ALA A 12 5.23 8.78 18.89
N GLY A 13 4.34 9.76 18.72
CA GLY A 13 3.20 9.67 17.83
C GLY A 13 3.69 9.93 16.41
N LYS A 14 4.20 8.90 15.75
CA LYS A 14 4.34 8.90 14.29
C LYS A 14 2.92 9.04 13.73
N ASP A 15 2.62 10.24 13.26
CA ASP A 15 1.67 10.59 12.21
C ASP A 15 0.84 9.38 11.72
N VAL A 16 -0.21 9.05 12.46
CA VAL A 16 -1.31 8.25 11.94
C VAL A 16 -2.04 9.15 10.95
N VAL A 17 -1.56 9.15 9.71
CA VAL A 17 -2.27 9.76 8.60
C VAL A 17 -3.61 9.05 8.48
N ARG A 18 -4.69 9.80 8.74
CA ARG A 18 -6.06 9.35 8.61
C ARG A 18 -6.31 9.00 7.14
N CYS A 19 -6.84 7.81 6.86
CA CYS A 19 -7.05 7.33 5.48
C CYS A 19 -7.86 8.29 4.60
N ASP A 20 -8.73 9.12 5.20
CA ASP A 20 -9.51 10.15 4.51
C ASP A 20 -8.65 11.23 3.81
N GLU A 21 -7.39 11.41 4.23
CA GLU A 21 -6.51 12.46 3.71
C GLU A 21 -5.73 12.02 2.46
N ILE A 22 -5.66 10.71 2.20
CA ILE A 22 -5.02 10.13 1.00
C ILE A 22 -5.80 10.49 -0.28
N GLU A 23 -7.12 10.71 -0.17
CA GLU A 23 -7.96 11.04 -1.33
C GLU A 23 -7.71 12.46 -1.86
N ARG A 24 -7.04 13.34 -1.10
CA ARG A 24 -6.96 14.78 -1.42
C ARG A 24 -5.57 15.26 -1.88
N SER A 25 -4.55 14.42 -1.88
CA SER A 25 -3.17 14.80 -2.23
C SER A 25 -2.70 14.35 -3.63
N SER A 26 -3.59 13.84 -4.50
CA SER A 26 -3.22 13.39 -5.86
C SER A 26 -3.61 14.37 -6.97
N ALA A 27 -3.64 15.68 -6.68
CA ALA A 27 -3.93 16.72 -7.67
C ALA A 27 -2.64 17.47 -8.08
N GLU A 28 -1.66 16.75 -8.60
CA GLU A 28 -0.48 17.36 -9.23
C GLU A 28 -0.48 17.07 -10.73
N LYS A 29 -0.79 18.12 -11.52
CA LYS A 29 -0.69 18.25 -12.99
C LYS A 29 -0.95 16.98 -13.81
N SER A 30 -2.22 16.71 -14.11
CA SER A 30 -2.61 15.73 -15.12
C SER A 30 -2.15 16.17 -16.52
N GLU A 31 -1.08 15.54 -17.01
CA GLU A 31 -0.78 15.49 -18.45
C GLU A 31 -2.02 15.04 -19.24
N PRO A 32 -2.15 15.36 -20.54
CA PRO A 32 -3.28 14.93 -21.36
C PRO A 32 -3.51 13.43 -21.16
N ASN A 33 -4.77 13.03 -21.01
CA ASN A 33 -5.27 11.67 -20.78
C ASN A 33 -4.80 10.72 -21.90
N ARG A 34 -3.52 10.35 -21.87
CA ARG A 34 -2.88 9.41 -22.78
C ARG A 34 -3.12 8.03 -22.20
N GLN A 35 -3.92 7.25 -22.90
CA GLN A 35 -4.05 5.83 -22.62
C GLN A 35 -2.70 5.17 -22.92
N PHE A 36 -2.08 4.61 -21.89
CA PHE A 36 -0.85 3.85 -22.05
C PHE A 36 -1.19 2.39 -22.33
N SER A 37 -0.47 1.79 -23.28
CA SER A 37 -0.54 0.35 -23.46
C SER A 37 0.07 -0.38 -22.25
N PRO A 38 -0.33 -1.62 -21.97
CA PRO A 38 0.29 -2.42 -20.91
C PRO A 38 1.81 -2.54 -21.06
N GLU A 39 2.32 -2.63 -22.30
CA GLU A 39 3.74 -2.73 -22.62
C GLU A 39 4.48 -1.41 -22.33
N GLU A 40 3.87 -0.26 -22.65
CA GLU A 40 4.42 1.06 -22.31
C GLU A 40 4.51 1.28 -20.80
N ILE A 41 3.57 0.72 -20.03
CA ILE A 41 3.60 0.76 -18.57
C ILE A 41 4.69 -0.18 -18.05
N GLN A 42 4.74 -1.41 -18.56
CA GLN A 42 5.73 -2.42 -18.18
C GLN A 42 7.17 -1.93 -18.35
N GLY A 43 7.45 -1.27 -19.49
CA GLY A 43 8.79 -0.75 -19.81
C GLY A 43 9.31 0.32 -18.85
N ARG A 44 8.44 0.94 -18.03
CA ARG A 44 8.83 1.94 -17.01
C ARG A 44 9.40 1.32 -15.76
N PHE A 45 9.14 0.03 -15.54
CA PHE A 45 9.56 -0.67 -14.33
C PHE A 45 10.73 -1.59 -14.66
N ASP A 46 11.88 -1.31 -14.05
CA ASP A 46 13.10 -2.08 -14.23
C ASP A 46 12.89 -3.58 -13.95
N LEU A 47 12.01 -3.92 -13.00
CA LEU A 47 11.68 -5.30 -12.64
C LEU A 47 10.79 -6.03 -13.65
N LEU A 48 10.11 -5.30 -14.53
CA LEU A 48 9.12 -5.86 -15.45
C LEU A 48 9.55 -5.78 -16.91
N ARG A 49 10.39 -4.82 -17.30
CA ARG A 49 10.71 -4.53 -18.71
C ARG A 49 11.35 -5.69 -19.49
N ASP A 50 12.07 -6.56 -18.80
CA ASP A 50 12.82 -7.66 -19.43
C ASP A 50 12.05 -8.98 -19.43
N LEU A 51 10.83 -9.00 -18.85
CA LEU A 51 10.00 -10.21 -18.78
C LEU A 51 9.30 -10.48 -20.12
N SER A 52 9.37 -11.73 -20.57
CA SER A 52 8.55 -12.23 -21.67
C SER A 52 7.06 -12.29 -21.31
N ASN A 53 6.19 -12.41 -22.31
CA ASN A 53 4.75 -12.57 -22.11
C ASN A 53 4.39 -13.75 -21.19
N ALA A 54 5.09 -14.88 -21.30
CA ALA A 54 4.85 -16.06 -20.46
C ALA A 54 5.25 -15.82 -18.99
N GLU A 55 6.38 -15.15 -18.76
CA GLU A 55 6.85 -14.80 -17.42
C GLU A 55 5.95 -13.76 -16.76
N MET A 56 5.43 -12.80 -17.55
CA MET A 56 4.48 -11.80 -17.10
C MET A 56 3.14 -12.45 -16.69
N GLU A 57 2.66 -13.44 -17.44
CA GLU A 57 1.45 -14.18 -17.08
C GLU A 57 1.63 -15.00 -15.78
N GLN A 58 2.78 -15.65 -15.61
CA GLN A 58 3.12 -16.37 -14.39
C GLN A 58 3.22 -15.42 -13.19
N LEU A 59 3.88 -14.27 -13.37
CA LEU A 59 3.97 -13.22 -12.36
C LEU A 59 2.59 -12.75 -11.94
N ASN A 60 1.71 -12.46 -12.89
CA ASN A 60 0.35 -11.99 -12.62
C ASN A 60 -0.44 -13.00 -11.75
N LYS A 61 -0.36 -14.30 -12.07
CA LYS A 61 -0.96 -15.37 -11.26
C LYS A 61 -0.41 -15.39 -9.82
N SER A 62 0.89 -15.20 -9.67
CA SER A 62 1.54 -15.19 -8.35
C SER A 62 1.13 -13.98 -7.51
N VAL A 63 0.98 -12.81 -8.15
CA VAL A 63 0.55 -11.56 -7.50
C VAL A 63 -0.87 -11.71 -6.98
N VAL A 64 -1.80 -12.18 -7.82
CA VAL A 64 -3.20 -12.41 -7.41
C VAL A 64 -3.26 -13.35 -6.21
N LYS A 65 -2.59 -14.51 -6.28
CA LYS A 65 -2.56 -15.47 -5.17
C LYS A 65 -2.03 -14.86 -3.88
N LYS A 66 -1.00 -14.01 -3.97
CA LYS A 66 -0.38 -13.37 -2.80
C LYS A 66 -1.25 -12.27 -2.21
N ILE A 67 -1.94 -11.51 -3.07
CA ILE A 67 -2.93 -10.52 -2.64
C ILE A 67 -4.09 -11.22 -1.94
N ASP A 68 -4.68 -12.24 -2.57
CA ASP A 68 -5.80 -12.99 -1.99
C ASP A 68 -5.43 -13.57 -0.63
N TRP A 69 -4.23 -14.15 -0.50
CA TRP A 69 -3.75 -14.68 0.78
C TRP A 69 -3.59 -13.62 1.87
N ARG A 70 -3.27 -12.38 1.52
CA ARG A 70 -3.14 -11.27 2.49
C ARG A 70 -4.48 -10.59 2.76
N MET A 71 -5.37 -10.56 1.78
CA MET A 71 -6.67 -9.92 1.87
C MET A 71 -7.68 -10.81 2.60
N MET A 72 -7.63 -12.13 2.42
CA MET A 72 -8.48 -13.11 3.12
C MET A 72 -8.51 -12.92 4.64
N PRO A 73 -7.37 -12.90 5.37
CA PRO A 73 -7.38 -12.70 6.82
C PRO A 73 -7.88 -11.29 7.19
N THR A 74 -7.64 -10.28 6.36
CA THR A 74 -8.14 -8.92 6.59
C THR A 74 -9.67 -8.87 6.50
N ILE A 75 -10.25 -9.46 5.44
CA ILE A 75 -11.71 -9.57 5.26
C ILE A 75 -12.32 -10.42 6.36
N THR A 76 -11.64 -11.50 6.76
CA THR A 76 -12.06 -12.37 7.85
C THR A 76 -12.09 -11.61 9.18
N LEU A 77 -11.07 -10.81 9.48
CA LEU A 77 -11.04 -9.95 10.68
C LEU A 77 -12.16 -8.91 10.64
N MET A 78 -12.38 -8.24 9.50
CA MET A 78 -13.50 -7.31 9.34
C MET A 78 -14.85 -7.97 9.63
N PHE A 79 -15.03 -9.23 9.22
CA PHE A 79 -16.23 -10.01 9.51
C PHE A 79 -16.34 -10.39 10.99
N LEU A 80 -15.26 -10.87 11.60
CA LEU A 80 -15.25 -11.30 13.00
C LEU A 80 -15.46 -10.12 13.97
N MET A 81 -14.84 -8.97 13.71
CA MET A 81 -15.05 -7.77 14.51
C MET A 81 -16.49 -7.25 14.41
N ARG A 82 -17.22 -7.57 13.34
CA ARG A 82 -18.65 -7.24 13.17
C ARG A 82 -19.60 -8.22 13.86
N GLN A 83 -19.16 -9.44 14.14
CA GLN A 83 -19.97 -10.48 14.80
C GLN A 83 -19.79 -10.50 16.33
N VAL A 84 -18.91 -9.66 16.87
CA VAL A 84 -18.72 -9.44 18.31
C VAL A 84 -19.48 -8.17 18.73
N GLU A 85 -20.73 -8.07 18.30
CA GLU A 85 -21.78 -7.18 18.84
C GLU A 85 -23.11 -7.94 18.79
#